data_AF-A0AA46TLH1-F1
#
_entry.id   AF-A0AA46TLH1-F1
#
_cell.length_a   1.000
_cell.length_b   1.000
_cell.length_c   1.000
_cell.angle_alpha   90.00
_cell.angle_beta   90.00
_cell.angle_gamma   90.00
#
_symmetry.space_group_name_H-M   'P 1'
#
loop_
_entity.id
_entity.type
_entity.pdbx_description
1 polymer ?
#
loop_
_entity_poly.entity_id
_entity_poly.type
_entity_poly.pdbx_seq_one_letter_code
_entity_poly.pdbx_strand_id
1 'polypeptide(L)'
;MDEPQRKPPSAWWYAVAAAVFVLGLAPLAVVATNALGGLLDYEVHDFDDAKSTEIEVADDPVAIYTTYDGVGTVRCNGVGPGLDAPDNADGAAQAAVFPLDHPTWNFEFSNGAEVWHRVAVTPGDWDTGTYSIACNLVSPGAGSPEPQLGYADNPSVLGTILGVVISVGIAGLATLAALIIVVVVAVKRSRVKRPPLPDRPVFPPGPPPAY
;
A
#
# COMPACT_ATOMS: atom_id res chain seq x y z
N MET A 1 -43.43 -41.02 21.45
CA MET A 1 -42.46 -39.95 21.69
C MET A 1 -41.84 -39.64 20.34
N ASP A 2 -42.22 -38.52 19.74
CA ASP A 2 -41.70 -38.15 18.41
C ASP A 2 -40.24 -37.74 18.53
N GLU A 3 -39.37 -38.47 17.83
CA GLU A 3 -37.95 -38.17 17.79
C GLU A 3 -37.73 -36.87 17.00
N PRO A 4 -37.02 -35.88 17.54
CA PRO A 4 -36.86 -34.59 16.88
C PRO A 4 -36.09 -34.77 15.57
N GLN A 5 -36.77 -34.58 14.44
CA GLN A 5 -36.14 -34.63 13.12
C GLN A 5 -35.03 -33.58 13.04
N ARG A 6 -33.78 -34.04 12.91
CA ARG A 6 -32.63 -33.16 12.67
C ARG A 6 -32.73 -32.56 11.28
N LYS A 7 -33.18 -31.30 11.18
CA LYS A 7 -33.15 -30.55 9.93
C LYS A 7 -31.71 -30.38 9.44
N PRO A 8 -31.41 -30.70 8.16
CA PRO A 8 -30.09 -30.45 7.60
C PRO A 8 -29.80 -28.94 7.58
N PRO A 9 -28.52 -28.53 7.74
CA PRO A 9 -28.14 -27.13 7.58
C PRO A 9 -28.50 -26.64 6.18
N SER A 10 -29.12 -25.46 6.10
CA SER A 10 -29.58 -24.85 4.85
C SER A 10 -28.41 -24.45 3.95
N ALA A 11 -28.59 -24.60 2.64
CA ALA A 11 -27.59 -24.20 1.62
C ALA A 11 -27.21 -22.70 1.71
N TRP A 12 -28.06 -21.88 2.33
CA TRP A 12 -27.81 -20.49 2.70
C TRP A 12 -26.45 -20.23 3.36
N TRP A 13 -25.91 -21.17 4.15
CA TRP A 13 -24.61 -20.98 4.80
C TRP A 13 -23.43 -20.89 3.82
N TYR A 14 -23.54 -21.51 2.64
CA TYR A 14 -22.54 -21.33 1.58
C TYR A 14 -22.61 -19.92 0.97
N ALA A 15 -23.81 -19.35 0.86
CA ALA A 15 -23.98 -17.95 0.44
C ALA A 15 -23.39 -16.98 1.46
N VAL A 16 -23.54 -17.26 2.76
CA VAL A 16 -22.88 -16.49 3.83
C VAL A 16 -21.35 -16.59 3.73
N ALA A 17 -20.80 -17.78 3.53
CA ALA A 17 -19.37 -17.97 3.35
C ALA A 17 -18.82 -17.20 2.12
N ALA A 18 -19.55 -17.25 1.01
CA ALA A 18 -19.21 -16.50 -0.19
C ALA A 18 -19.24 -14.98 0.06
N ALA A 19 -20.27 -14.48 0.76
CA ALA A 19 -20.37 -13.07 1.12
C ALA A 19 -19.21 -12.62 2.01
N VAL A 20 -18.86 -13.40 3.05
CA VAL A 20 -17.72 -13.11 3.93
C VAL A 20 -16.40 -13.08 3.15
N PHE A 21 -16.20 -14.03 2.24
CA PHE A 21 -15.01 -14.07 1.40
C PHE A 21 -14.90 -12.84 0.49
N VAL A 22 -15.98 -12.50 -0.23
CA VAL A 22 -16.02 -11.35 -1.13
C VAL A 22 -15.82 -10.04 -0.38
N LEU A 23 -16.48 -9.85 0.77
CA LEU A 23 -16.30 -8.66 1.60
C LEU A 23 -14.87 -8.56 2.16
N GLY A 24 -14.25 -9.70 2.48
CA GLY A 24 -12.86 -9.77 2.91
C GLY A 24 -11.85 -9.35 1.85
N LEU A 25 -12.20 -9.47 0.56
CA LEU A 25 -11.35 -9.04 -0.56
C LEU A 25 -11.50 -7.55 -0.89
N ALA A 26 -12.57 -6.89 -0.43
CA ALA A 26 -12.81 -5.48 -0.74
C ALA A 26 -11.65 -4.55 -0.31
N PRO A 27 -11.04 -4.70 0.88
CA PRO A 27 -9.87 -3.89 1.27
C PRO A 27 -8.66 -4.12 0.36
N LEU A 28 -8.45 -5.35 -0.11
CA LEU A 28 -7.40 -5.68 -1.06
C LEU A 28 -7.60 -4.96 -2.40
N ALA A 29 -8.85 -4.93 -2.88
CA ALA A 29 -9.19 -4.21 -4.10
C ALA A 29 -8.95 -2.70 -3.96
N VAL A 30 -9.34 -2.10 -2.83
CA VAL A 30 -9.11 -0.66 -2.56
C VAL A 30 -7.62 -0.33 -2.49
N VAL A 31 -6.82 -1.15 -1.80
CA VAL A 31 -5.37 -0.93 -1.74
C VAL A 31 -4.73 -1.12 -3.12
N ALA A 32 -5.17 -2.11 -3.89
CA ALA A 32 -4.68 -2.31 -5.25
C ALA A 32 -5.04 -1.12 -6.16
N THR A 33 -6.26 -0.58 -6.09
CA THR A 33 -6.63 0.59 -6.88
C THR A 33 -5.89 1.85 -6.46
N ASN A 34 -5.66 2.06 -5.16
CA ASN A 34 -4.90 3.21 -4.68
C ASN A 34 -3.41 3.09 -5.03
N ALA A 35 -2.84 1.88 -4.94
CA ALA A 35 -1.47 1.62 -5.37
C ALA A 35 -1.31 1.81 -6.87
N LEU A 36 -2.28 1.37 -7.68
CA LEU A 36 -2.28 1.58 -9.12
C LEU A 36 -2.52 3.04 -9.50
N GLY A 37 -3.43 3.74 -8.83
CA GLY A 37 -3.66 5.18 -9.01
C GLY A 37 -2.40 5.98 -8.69
N GLY A 38 -1.79 5.73 -7.54
CA GLY A 38 -0.51 6.34 -7.17
C GLY A 38 0.71 5.84 -7.97
N LEU A 39 0.53 4.95 -8.94
CA LEU A 39 1.57 4.54 -9.91
C LEU A 39 1.30 5.12 -11.31
N LEU A 40 0.03 5.35 -11.66
CA LEU A 40 -0.39 5.91 -12.94
C LEU A 40 -0.45 7.44 -12.91
N ASP A 41 -0.76 8.03 -11.76
CA ASP A 41 -0.82 9.48 -11.54
C ASP A 41 0.47 10.00 -10.86
N TYR A 42 1.48 9.14 -10.68
CA TYR A 42 2.80 9.58 -10.21
C TYR A 42 3.57 10.21 -11.36
N GLU A 43 3.24 11.46 -11.63
CA GLU A 43 3.90 12.30 -12.61
C GLU A 43 4.90 13.21 -11.88
N VAL A 44 6.16 13.15 -12.30
CA VAL A 44 7.15 14.15 -11.88
C VAL A 44 6.95 15.35 -12.78
N HIS A 45 6.59 16.49 -12.18
CA HIS A 45 6.48 17.75 -12.89
C HIS A 45 7.86 18.39 -12.98
N ASP A 46 8.32 18.67 -14.19
CA ASP A 46 9.56 19.40 -14.43
C ASP A 46 9.49 20.80 -13.83
N PHE A 47 10.64 21.34 -13.44
CA PHE A 47 10.74 22.73 -13.04
C PHE A 47 10.54 23.66 -14.24
N ASP A 48 9.70 24.69 -14.10
CA ASP A 48 9.36 25.63 -15.17
C ASP A 48 10.60 26.28 -15.81
N ASP A 49 11.58 26.68 -15.00
CA ASP A 49 12.82 27.33 -15.43
C ASP A 49 14.04 26.41 -15.32
N ALA A 50 13.84 25.08 -15.33
CA ALA A 50 14.84 24.03 -15.10
C ALA A 50 15.51 24.04 -13.71
N LYS A 51 15.50 25.17 -13.00
CA LYS A 51 16.09 25.37 -11.67
C LYS A 51 15.12 25.95 -10.65
N SER A 52 14.05 26.61 -11.10
CA SER A 52 12.99 27.10 -10.22
C SER A 52 11.61 26.70 -10.69
N THR A 53 10.70 26.58 -9.72
CA THR A 53 9.28 26.34 -9.94
C THR A 53 8.47 26.85 -8.75
N GLU A 54 7.17 27.01 -8.95
CA GLU A 54 6.20 27.21 -7.87
C GLU A 54 5.54 25.89 -7.52
N ILE A 55 5.52 25.57 -6.23
CA ILE A 55 4.94 24.35 -5.70
C ILE A 55 3.80 24.72 -4.78
N GLU A 56 2.61 24.18 -5.06
CA GLU A 56 1.48 24.25 -4.15
C GLU A 56 1.66 23.19 -3.06
N VAL A 57 1.91 23.65 -1.83
CA VAL A 57 1.93 22.78 -0.65
C VAL A 57 0.53 22.78 -0.06
N ALA A 58 -0.15 21.64 -0.12
CA ALA A 58 -1.47 21.44 0.44
C ALA A 58 -1.38 20.60 1.73
N ASP A 59 -1.87 19.36 1.69
CA ASP A 59 -1.90 18.44 2.82
C ASP A 59 -0.74 17.42 2.78
N ASP A 60 -0.17 17.15 1.60
CA ASP A 60 0.91 16.19 1.41
C ASP A 60 2.26 16.89 1.20
N PRO A 61 3.35 16.39 1.80
CA PRO A 61 4.67 16.94 1.56
C PRO A 61 5.09 16.68 0.11
N VAL A 62 5.81 17.62 -0.49
CA VAL A 62 6.30 17.52 -1.87
C VAL A 62 7.74 17.05 -1.86
N ALA A 63 8.06 16.09 -2.71
CA ALA A 63 9.41 15.59 -2.92
C ALA A 63 10.01 16.22 -4.18
N ILE A 64 11.28 16.62 -4.08
CA ILE A 64 12.07 17.14 -5.19
C ILE A 64 12.94 16.01 -5.72
N TYR A 65 12.99 15.89 -7.04
CA TYR A 65 13.66 14.85 -7.79
C TYR A 65 14.72 15.44 -8.72
N THR A 66 15.74 14.63 -9.04
CA THR A 66 16.70 14.93 -10.10
C THR A 66 16.95 13.72 -10.97
N THR A 67 17.23 13.93 -12.26
CA THR A 67 17.73 12.86 -13.15
C THR A 67 19.24 12.64 -13.03
N TYR A 68 19.93 13.40 -12.18
CA TYR A 68 21.37 13.25 -11.97
C TYR A 68 21.71 11.94 -11.24
N ASP A 69 22.52 11.09 -11.88
CA ASP A 69 22.93 9.77 -11.37
C ASP A 69 24.33 9.79 -10.68
N GLY A 70 24.90 10.97 -10.37
CA GLY A 70 26.27 11.11 -9.84
C GLY A 70 26.38 11.60 -8.39
N VAL A 71 27.62 11.80 -7.93
CA VAL A 71 27.92 12.40 -6.61
C VAL A 71 27.99 13.93 -6.76
N GLY A 72 27.25 14.66 -5.93
CA GLY A 72 27.17 16.11 -6.04
C GLY A 72 26.54 16.78 -4.82
N THR A 73 26.00 17.99 -5.00
CA THR A 73 25.23 18.69 -3.97
C THR A 73 24.13 19.48 -4.64
N VAL A 74 22.90 19.34 -4.15
CA VAL A 74 21.77 20.17 -4.55
C VAL A 74 21.45 21.13 -3.44
N ARG A 75 21.40 22.41 -3.77
CA ARG A 75 21.00 23.46 -2.85
C ARG A 75 19.64 23.95 -3.26
N CYS A 76 18.63 23.72 -2.42
CA CYS A 76 17.28 24.19 -2.66
C CYS A 76 16.94 25.32 -1.70
N ASN A 77 16.60 26.47 -2.26
CA ASN A 77 16.05 27.61 -1.53
C ASN A 77 14.53 27.54 -1.68
N GLY A 78 13.81 27.54 -0.56
CA GLY A 78 12.35 27.67 -0.55
C GLY A 78 11.97 28.96 0.17
N VAL A 79 11.03 29.72 -0.40
CA VAL A 79 10.47 30.91 0.26
C VAL A 79 8.95 30.84 0.27
N GLY A 80 8.35 31.47 1.29
CA GLY A 80 6.91 31.46 1.48
C GLY A 80 6.13 32.22 0.40
N PRO A 81 4.79 32.16 0.46
CA PRO A 81 3.93 32.71 -0.58
C PRO A 81 4.19 34.18 -0.91
N GLY A 82 4.28 34.48 -2.22
CA GLY A 82 4.50 35.84 -2.73
C GLY A 82 5.93 36.35 -2.67
N LEU A 83 6.91 35.46 -2.43
CA LEU A 83 8.34 35.74 -2.49
C LEU A 83 9.01 34.85 -3.55
N ASP A 84 10.02 35.37 -4.22
CA ASP A 84 10.82 34.60 -5.19
C ASP A 84 12.03 33.95 -4.50
N ALA A 85 12.22 32.65 -4.70
CA ALA A 85 13.37 31.95 -4.16
C ALA A 85 14.65 32.43 -4.87
N PRO A 86 15.71 32.79 -4.12
CA PRO A 86 16.95 33.23 -4.75
C PRO A 86 17.62 32.06 -5.49
N ASP A 87 17.84 32.22 -6.80
CA ASP A 87 18.59 31.29 -7.66
C ASP A 87 20.11 31.46 -7.51
N ASN A 88 20.60 31.36 -6.28
CA ASN A 88 22.02 31.56 -5.98
C ASN A 88 22.70 30.20 -5.77
N ALA A 89 23.67 29.85 -6.62
CA ALA A 89 24.49 28.65 -6.47
C ALA A 89 25.27 28.61 -5.13
N ASP A 90 25.58 29.78 -4.56
CA ASP A 90 26.25 29.93 -3.26
C ASP A 90 25.30 29.69 -2.07
N GLY A 91 23.99 29.62 -2.30
CA GLY A 91 22.94 29.58 -1.29
C GLY A 91 22.75 30.93 -0.58
N ALA A 92 21.51 31.39 -0.41
CA ALA A 92 21.23 32.42 0.59
C ALA A 92 21.45 31.85 2.00
N ALA A 93 21.59 32.70 3.02
CA ALA A 93 21.80 32.26 4.41
C ALA A 93 20.69 31.34 4.99
N GLN A 94 19.57 31.19 4.27
CA GLN A 94 18.42 30.36 4.62
C GLN A 94 18.19 29.19 3.64
N ALA A 95 19.17 28.90 2.76
CA ALA A 95 19.11 27.77 1.84
C ALA A 95 19.09 26.44 2.59
N ALA A 96 18.15 25.56 2.27
CA ALA A 96 18.26 24.18 2.67
C ALA A 96 19.30 23.48 1.76
N VAL A 97 20.42 23.10 2.34
CA VAL A 97 21.52 22.43 1.61
C VAL A 97 21.36 20.92 1.75
N PHE A 98 21.16 20.23 0.64
CA PHE A 98 20.98 18.77 0.60
C PHE A 98 22.18 18.11 -0.10
N PRO A 99 22.99 17.30 0.63
CA PRO A 99 24.07 16.55 -0.01
C PRO A 99 23.49 15.49 -0.95
N LEU A 100 24.02 15.39 -2.17
CA LEU A 100 23.70 14.29 -3.07
C LEU A 100 24.80 13.23 -2.97
N ASP A 101 24.49 12.12 -2.33
CA ASP A 101 25.36 10.96 -2.30
C ASP A 101 24.57 9.74 -2.79
N HIS A 102 24.95 9.21 -3.95
CA HIS A 102 24.33 8.05 -4.60
C HIS A 102 24.04 6.85 -3.66
N PRO A 103 24.91 6.47 -2.69
CA PRO A 103 24.60 5.45 -1.67
C PRO A 103 23.54 5.84 -0.63
N THR A 104 23.06 7.09 -0.60
CA THR A 104 22.09 7.61 0.39
C THR A 104 20.71 7.88 -0.19
N TRP A 105 20.49 7.60 -1.49
CA TRP A 105 19.19 7.78 -2.10
C TRP A 105 18.18 6.79 -1.53
N ASN A 106 17.23 7.34 -0.79
CA ASN A 106 16.21 6.56 -0.11
C ASN A 106 15.06 6.15 -1.05
N PHE A 107 15.02 6.69 -2.27
CA PHE A 107 13.95 6.42 -3.23
C PHE A 107 14.38 6.76 -4.66
N GLU A 108 14.14 5.82 -5.57
CA GLU A 108 14.34 5.95 -7.01
C GLU A 108 13.03 5.62 -7.71
N PHE A 109 12.71 6.41 -8.74
CA PHE A 109 11.53 6.23 -9.56
C PHE A 109 11.95 6.23 -11.02
N SER A 110 11.47 5.28 -11.83
CA SER A 110 11.76 5.27 -13.26
C SER A 110 10.48 5.51 -14.04
N ASN A 111 10.51 6.50 -14.94
CA ASN A 111 9.44 6.82 -15.87
C ASN A 111 9.96 6.70 -17.30
N GLY A 112 9.60 5.61 -17.98
CA GLY A 112 10.07 5.36 -19.34
C GLY A 112 11.60 5.14 -19.41
N ALA A 113 12.31 6.10 -20.00
CA ALA A 113 13.77 6.06 -20.17
C ALA A 113 14.52 6.86 -19.08
N GLU A 114 13.79 7.62 -18.26
CA GLU A 114 14.37 8.47 -17.23
C GLU A 114 14.29 7.79 -15.86
N VAL A 115 15.32 8.06 -15.06
CA VAL A 115 15.38 7.65 -13.66
C VAL A 115 15.48 8.92 -12.83
N TRP A 116 14.56 9.05 -11.90
CA TRP A 116 14.39 10.17 -11.00
C TRP A 116 14.82 9.76 -9.60
N HIS A 117 15.74 10.52 -9.04
CA HIS A 117 16.32 10.30 -7.72
C HIS A 117 15.78 11.37 -6.77
N ARG A 118 15.21 10.95 -5.63
CA ARG A 118 14.68 11.90 -4.65
C ARG A 118 15.82 12.59 -3.90
N VAL A 119 15.87 13.92 -3.97
CA VAL A 119 16.95 14.74 -3.39
C VAL A 119 16.54 15.51 -2.15
N ALA A 120 15.27 15.89 -2.05
CA ALA A 120 14.73 16.61 -0.92
C ALA A 120 13.24 16.30 -0.73
N VAL A 121 12.74 16.57 0.47
CA VAL A 121 11.31 16.52 0.80
C VAL A 121 11.02 17.80 1.55
N THR A 122 9.95 18.50 1.19
CA THR A 122 9.50 19.67 1.95
C THR A 122 9.20 19.24 3.38
N PRO A 123 9.63 20.01 4.39
CA PRO A 123 9.21 19.77 5.76
C PRO A 123 7.68 19.71 5.86
N GLY A 124 7.16 18.70 6.56
CA GLY A 124 5.71 18.50 6.71
C GLY A 124 5.01 19.51 7.62
N ASP A 125 5.74 20.53 8.10
CA ASP A 125 5.26 21.63 8.94
C ASP A 125 5.12 22.95 8.17
N TRP A 126 5.25 22.94 6.83
CA TRP A 126 4.92 24.10 6.01
C TRP A 126 3.41 24.35 6.01
N ASP A 127 3.04 25.63 6.13
CA ASP A 127 1.64 26.05 6.00
C ASP A 127 1.14 25.78 4.56
N THR A 128 -0.17 25.59 4.40
CA THR A 128 -0.77 25.44 3.07
C THR A 128 -0.58 26.73 2.26
N GLY A 129 -0.05 26.63 1.05
CA GLY A 129 0.16 27.77 0.15
C GLY A 129 1.10 27.46 -1.02
N THR A 130 1.25 28.43 -1.92
CA THR A 130 2.19 28.35 -3.05
C THR A 130 3.57 28.83 -2.61
N TYR A 131 4.59 27.99 -2.76
CA TYR A 131 5.97 28.28 -2.41
C TYR A 131 6.83 28.35 -3.66
N SER A 132 7.71 29.35 -3.75
CA SER A 132 8.75 29.37 -4.77
C SER A 132 9.92 28.51 -4.30
N ILE A 133 10.37 27.58 -5.14
CA ILE A 133 11.53 26.73 -4.88
C ILE A 133 12.55 26.92 -6.00
N ALA A 134 13.80 27.19 -5.65
CA ALA A 134 14.93 27.26 -6.57
C ALA A 134 16.04 26.31 -6.14
N CYS A 135 16.37 25.33 -6.98
CA CYS A 135 17.37 24.32 -6.74
C CYS A 135 18.54 24.43 -7.72
N ASN A 136 19.77 24.38 -7.18
CA ASN A 136 21.01 24.43 -7.97
C ASN A 136 21.86 23.17 -7.72
N LEU A 137 22.29 22.52 -8.80
CA LEU A 137 23.37 21.53 -8.73
C LEU A 137 24.73 22.23 -8.70
N VAL A 138 25.46 22.09 -7.60
CA VAL A 138 26.71 22.82 -7.36
C VAL A 138 27.93 22.12 -7.99
N SER A 139 27.83 20.83 -8.36
CA SER A 139 28.95 20.11 -8.97
C SER A 139 28.49 18.87 -9.74
N PRO A 140 27.90 19.00 -10.95
CA PRO A 140 27.76 17.85 -11.82
C PRO A 140 29.16 17.38 -12.25
N GLY A 141 29.50 16.12 -12.01
CA GLY A 141 30.73 15.52 -12.52
C GLY A 141 30.92 15.82 -14.01
N ALA A 142 32.16 16.12 -14.42
CA ALA A 142 32.47 16.59 -15.76
C ALA A 142 31.97 15.62 -16.84
N GLY A 143 31.18 16.13 -17.80
CA GLY A 143 30.69 15.36 -18.96
C GLY A 143 29.28 14.76 -18.82
N SER A 144 28.57 15.05 -17.73
CA SER A 144 27.18 14.61 -17.55
C SER A 144 26.21 15.53 -18.31
N PRO A 145 25.10 15.02 -18.87
CA PRO A 145 24.02 15.86 -19.38
C PRO A 145 23.52 16.80 -18.27
N GLU A 146 22.98 17.96 -18.65
CA GLU A 146 22.42 18.91 -17.70
C GLU A 146 21.28 18.22 -16.93
N PRO A 147 21.39 18.11 -15.59
CA PRO A 147 20.43 17.35 -14.82
C PRO A 147 19.09 18.07 -14.80
N GLN A 148 18.02 17.32 -15.03
CA GLN A 148 16.68 17.85 -14.87
C GLN A 148 16.29 17.79 -13.40
N LEU A 149 15.50 18.77 -12.99
CA LEU A 149 14.91 18.88 -11.67
C LEU A 149 13.39 18.87 -11.84
N GLY A 150 12.73 18.17 -10.94
CA GLY A 150 11.29 18.03 -10.94
C GLY A 150 10.75 17.85 -9.53
N TYR A 151 9.43 17.91 -9.39
CA TYR A 151 8.74 17.69 -8.13
C TYR A 151 7.55 16.76 -8.32
N ALA A 152 7.20 16.05 -7.26
CA ALA A 152 6.01 15.22 -7.18
C ALA A 152 5.56 15.14 -5.72
N ASP A 153 4.31 14.77 -5.49
CA ASP A 153 3.83 14.47 -4.14
C ASP A 153 4.68 13.36 -3.53
N ASN A 154 5.15 13.55 -2.30
CA ASN A 154 6.01 12.57 -1.65
C ASN A 154 5.14 11.37 -1.25
N PRO A 155 5.34 10.18 -1.86
CA PRO A 155 4.51 9.04 -1.56
C PRO A 155 4.77 8.63 -0.11
N SER A 156 3.73 8.64 0.72
CA SER A 156 3.84 8.23 2.13
C SER A 156 4.08 6.72 2.24
N VAL A 157 5.35 6.31 2.17
CA VAL A 157 5.78 4.89 2.20
C VAL A 157 5.21 4.15 3.41
N LEU A 158 5.13 4.81 4.56
CA LEU A 158 4.56 4.26 5.80
C LEU A 158 3.05 3.99 5.69
N GLY A 159 2.29 4.90 5.09
CA GLY A 159 0.84 4.76 4.91
C GLY A 159 0.52 3.60 3.97
N THR A 160 1.23 3.50 2.86
CA THR A 160 1.07 2.43 1.87
C THR A 160 1.43 1.06 2.46
N ILE A 161 2.59 0.93 3.13
CA ILE A 161 3.01 -0.35 3.72
C ILE A 161 2.00 -0.81 4.78
N LEU A 162 1.58 0.08 5.68
CA LEU A 162 0.61 -0.25 6.72
C LEU A 162 -0.75 -0.65 6.11
N GLY A 163 -1.19 0.07 5.07
CA GLY A 163 -2.41 -0.25 4.33
C GLY A 163 -2.35 -1.64 3.68
N VAL A 164 -1.22 -2.01 3.05
CA VAL A 164 -1.01 -3.35 2.48
C VAL A 164 -1.05 -4.42 3.57
N VAL A 165 -0.34 -4.22 4.69
CA VAL A 165 -0.30 -5.21 5.78
C VAL A 165 -1.71 -5.45 6.36
N ILE A 166 -2.47 -4.37 6.62
CA ILE A 166 -3.83 -4.47 7.16
C ILE A 166 -4.76 -5.17 6.17
N SER A 167 -4.72 -4.80 4.88
CA SER A 167 -5.59 -5.37 3.85
C SER A 167 -5.32 -6.86 3.62
N VAL A 168 -4.04 -7.27 3.57
CA VAL A 168 -3.64 -8.68 3.51
C VAL A 168 -4.11 -9.43 4.76
N GLY A 169 -3.97 -8.84 5.94
CA GLY A 169 -4.44 -9.42 7.21
C GLY A 169 -5.95 -9.68 7.22
N ILE A 170 -6.74 -8.69 6.81
CA ILE A 170 -8.22 -8.81 6.74
C ILE A 170 -8.62 -9.87 5.73
N ALA A 171 -8.02 -9.86 4.53
CA ALA A 171 -8.31 -10.84 3.49
C ALA A 171 -7.97 -12.28 3.94
N GLY A 172 -6.83 -12.46 4.62
CA GLY A 172 -6.43 -13.73 5.19
C GLY A 172 -7.42 -14.24 6.23
N LEU A 173 -7.83 -13.39 7.18
CA LEU A 173 -8.81 -13.74 8.21
C LEU A 173 -10.18 -14.06 7.62
N ALA A 174 -10.65 -13.28 6.66
CA ALA A 174 -11.92 -13.53 5.98
C ALA A 174 -11.91 -14.85 5.19
N THR A 175 -10.80 -15.16 4.52
CA THR A 175 -10.60 -16.43 3.82
C THR A 175 -10.66 -17.60 4.80
N LEU A 176 -9.97 -17.50 5.93
CA LEU A 176 -9.98 -18.51 6.98
C LEU A 176 -11.38 -18.71 7.56
N ALA A 177 -12.09 -17.62 7.86
CA ALA A 177 -13.46 -17.66 8.37
C ALA A 177 -14.44 -18.32 7.37
N ALA A 178 -14.36 -17.96 6.09
CA ALA A 178 -15.17 -18.57 5.04
C ALA A 178 -14.90 -20.08 4.93
N LEU A 179 -13.64 -20.50 4.99
CA LEU A 179 -13.25 -21.90 4.95
C LEU A 179 -13.79 -22.68 6.16
N ILE A 180 -13.69 -22.11 7.37
CA ILE A 180 -14.26 -22.71 8.59
C ILE A 180 -15.78 -22.91 8.44
N ILE A 181 -16.51 -21.91 7.93
CA ILE A 181 -17.96 -22.02 7.70
C ILE A 181 -18.25 -23.17 6.75
N VAL A 182 -17.55 -23.25 5.61
CA VAL A 182 -17.71 -24.32 4.62
C VAL A 182 -17.47 -25.70 5.23
N VAL A 183 -16.39 -25.88 5.99
CA VAL A 183 -16.04 -27.14 6.63
C VAL A 183 -17.10 -27.54 7.67
N VAL A 184 -17.51 -26.62 8.54
CA VAL A 184 -18.53 -26.90 9.57
C VAL A 184 -19.86 -27.31 8.94
N VAL A 185 -20.28 -26.61 7.88
CA VAL A 185 -21.53 -26.92 7.15
C VAL A 185 -21.43 -28.27 6.46
N ALA A 186 -20.30 -28.55 5.78
CA ALA A 186 -20.06 -29.83 5.12
C ALA A 186 -20.07 -30.99 6.13
N VAL A 187 -19.40 -30.84 7.28
CA VAL A 187 -19.39 -31.85 8.37
C VAL A 187 -20.80 -32.05 8.93
N LYS A 188 -21.53 -30.97 9.26
CA LYS A 188 -22.92 -31.09 9.75
C LYS A 188 -23.81 -31.78 8.74
N ARG A 189 -23.71 -31.44 7.45
CA ARG A 189 -24.51 -32.06 6.38
C ARG A 189 -24.13 -33.52 6.16
N SER A 190 -22.85 -33.88 6.26
CA SER A 190 -22.38 -35.27 6.19
C SER A 190 -22.91 -36.12 7.34
N ARG A 191 -22.92 -35.58 8.58
CA ARG A 191 -23.45 -36.27 9.76
C ARG A 191 -24.95 -36.54 9.66
N VAL A 192 -25.72 -35.66 9.01
CA VAL A 192 -27.17 -35.86 8.78
C VAL A 192 -27.45 -36.95 7.74
N LYS A 193 -26.53 -37.19 6.80
CA LYS A 193 -26.69 -38.23 5.76
C LYS A 193 -26.31 -39.64 6.22
N ARG A 194 -25.66 -39.80 7.37
CA ARG A 194 -25.29 -41.14 7.87
C ARG A 194 -26.53 -41.79 8.51
N PRO A 195 -26.99 -42.94 8.01
CA PRO A 195 -28.03 -43.70 8.69
C PRO A 195 -27.55 -44.07 10.10
N PRO A 196 -28.44 -44.11 11.10
CA PRO A 196 -28.10 -44.71 12.39
C PRO A 196 -27.58 -46.13 12.13
N LEU A 197 -26.51 -46.52 12.82
CA LEU A 197 -26.02 -47.90 12.78
C LEU A 197 -27.20 -48.79 13.18
N PRO A 198 -27.47 -49.89 12.43
CA PRO A 198 -28.53 -50.81 12.81
C PRO A 198 -28.28 -51.28 14.25
N ASP A 199 -29.35 -51.28 15.05
CA ASP A 199 -29.31 -51.78 16.43
C ASP A 199 -28.63 -53.15 16.44
N ARG A 200 -27.70 -53.34 17.38
CA ARG A 200 -27.02 -54.63 17.53
C ARG A 200 -28.09 -55.72 17.70
N PRO A 201 -28.00 -56.84 16.98
CA PRO A 201 -28.93 -57.94 17.16
C PRO A 201 -28.91 -58.37 18.63
N VAL A 202 -30.06 -58.30 19.29
CA VAL A 202 -30.25 -58.89 20.62
C VAL A 202 -30.23 -60.39 20.39
N PHE A 203 -29.12 -61.03 20.76
CA PHE A 203 -29.05 -62.49 20.73
C PHE A 203 -30.09 -63.05 21.70
N PRO A 204 -30.91 -64.03 21.29
CA PRO A 204 -31.84 -64.67 22.21
C PRO A 204 -31.05 -65.29 23.38
N PRO A 205 -31.59 -65.26 24.61
CA PRO A 205 -30.96 -65.92 25.75
C PRO A 205 -30.72 -67.39 25.38
N GLY A 206 -29.49 -67.84 25.60
CA GLY A 206 -29.10 -69.23 25.33
C GLY A 206 -29.99 -70.22 26.10
N PRO A 207 -30.13 -71.46 25.61
CA PRO A 207 -30.96 -72.46 26.27
C PRO A 207 -30.49 -72.70 27.71
N PRO A 208 -31.42 -72.93 28.65
CA PRO A 208 -31.07 -73.21 30.04
C PRO A 208 -30.20 -74.47 30.15
N PRO A 209 -29.28 -74.54 31.12
CA PRO A 209 -28.40 -75.68 31.31
C PRO A 209 -29.22 -76.95 31.59
N ALA A 210 -28.98 -78.00 30.82
CA ALA A 210 -29.51 -79.32 31.09
C ALA A 210 -28.75 -79.95 32.27
N TYR A 211 -29.47 -80.29 33.34
CA TYR A 211 -29.01 -81.14 34.43
C TYR A 211 -29.46 -82.58 34.19
#